data_AF-A0A538TVX4-F1
#
_entry.id   AF-A0A538TVX4-F1
#
_cell.length_a   1.000
_cell.length_b   1.000
_cell.length_c   1.000
_cell.angle_alpha   90.00
_cell.angle_beta   90.00
_cell.angle_gamma   90.00
#
_symmetry.space_group_name_H-M   'P 1'
#
loop_
_entity.id
_entity.type
_entity.pdbx_description
1 polymer ?
#
loop_
_entity_poly.entity_id
_entity_poly.type
_entity_poly.pdbx_seq_one_letter_code
_entity_poly.pdbx_strand_id
1 'polypeptide(L)'
;MAEPRAVIESRFDQMFPTLESAEIERLQRFGERRDYSSGDRLVATGEISPGVFVILSGEVAITQHNALGREEPIVTHGPGAFIGELNQLSGRPSLVDARAVKPVETLVVSSPRLRDVLVAEAELGERIMRALILRRVGLLQGGVAGPLIVGRPGDADVLRLAGFLSRNGQPYQMLDPGSDSCAKTLVERFAIEPSQLPIVLCAGGQLLHKPSEAELARCMGLVRPIDSERVYDVAIIGAGPAGLASAVYAASEGLSVIVLESRAFGGQAGASARIENYMGFPTGISGMALMARAFNQAEKFGAEMAIPDEVVRLRCRQDGDPARFELELA
;
A
#
# COMPACT_ATOMS: atom_id res chain seq x y z
N MET A 1 -16.21 18.80 11.58
CA MET A 1 -14.86 18.29 11.26
C MET A 1 -14.30 17.68 12.53
N ALA A 2 -14.34 16.36 12.66
CA ALA A 2 -13.65 15.66 13.73
C ALA A 2 -12.18 15.48 13.30
N GLU A 3 -11.24 15.80 14.18
CA GLU A 3 -9.81 15.75 13.90
C GLU A 3 -9.36 14.31 13.53
N PRO A 4 -8.41 14.14 12.57
CA PRO A 4 -7.85 12.84 12.18
C PRO A 4 -7.27 12.00 13.33
N ARG A 5 -7.01 12.61 14.49
CA ARG A 5 -6.55 11.94 15.73
C ARG A 5 -7.51 10.86 16.26
N ALA A 6 -8.82 10.97 15.98
CA ALA A 6 -9.84 10.15 16.61
C ALA A 6 -9.73 8.63 16.32
N VAL A 7 -9.16 8.22 15.19
CA VAL A 7 -9.06 6.79 14.83
C VAL A 7 -7.84 6.11 15.46
N ILE A 8 -6.70 6.79 15.53
CA ILE A 8 -5.52 6.28 16.24
C ILE A 8 -5.83 6.13 17.72
N GLU A 9 -6.46 7.13 18.34
CA GLU A 9 -6.78 7.12 19.77
C GLU A 9 -7.83 6.05 20.12
N SER A 10 -8.88 5.87 19.30
CA SER A 10 -9.95 4.90 19.60
C SER A 10 -9.58 3.44 19.34
N ARG A 11 -8.51 3.16 18.57
CA ARG A 11 -8.09 1.81 18.19
C ARG A 11 -6.60 1.54 18.40
N PHE A 12 -5.96 2.32 19.27
CA PHE A 12 -4.51 2.28 19.50
C PHE A 12 -4.01 0.86 19.77
N ASP A 13 -4.64 0.14 20.69
CA ASP A 13 -4.23 -1.21 21.08
C ASP A 13 -4.34 -2.24 19.94
N GLN A 14 -5.27 -2.02 19.00
CA GLN A 14 -5.41 -2.86 17.80
C GLN A 14 -4.42 -2.46 16.71
N MET A 15 -3.99 -1.19 16.68
CA MET A 15 -2.98 -0.68 15.75
C MET A 15 -1.57 -1.06 16.18
N PHE A 16 -1.29 -1.05 17.48
CA PHE A 16 0.04 -1.25 18.03
C PHE A 16 0.04 -2.36 19.10
N PRO A 17 -0.37 -3.58 18.74
CA PRO A 17 -0.36 -4.69 19.69
C PRO A 17 1.08 -5.08 20.03
N THR A 18 1.27 -5.51 21.27
CA THR A 18 2.51 -6.15 21.73
C THR A 18 2.34 -7.67 21.66
N LEU A 19 3.33 -8.35 21.10
CA LEU A 19 3.40 -9.80 21.01
C LEU A 19 4.00 -10.38 22.29
N GLU A 20 3.44 -11.48 22.78
CA GLU A 20 3.99 -12.20 23.93
C GLU A 20 5.20 -13.04 23.52
N SER A 21 6.05 -13.41 24.49
CA SER A 21 7.28 -14.18 24.23
C SER A 21 7.02 -15.50 23.47
N ALA A 22 5.92 -16.20 23.80
CA ALA A 22 5.53 -17.42 23.12
C ALA A 22 5.08 -17.18 21.66
N GLU A 23 4.54 -16.00 21.36
CA GLU A 23 4.20 -15.61 19.98
C GLU A 23 5.46 -15.28 19.18
N ILE A 24 6.40 -14.56 19.79
CA ILE A 24 7.70 -14.25 19.18
C ILE A 24 8.48 -15.53 18.88
N GLU A 25 8.50 -16.51 19.80
CA GLU A 25 9.13 -17.81 19.59
C GLU A 25 8.57 -18.54 18.36
N ARG A 26 7.24 -18.55 18.19
CA ARG A 26 6.59 -19.10 16.99
C ARG A 26 6.97 -18.36 15.71
N LEU A 27 7.24 -17.06 15.78
CA LEU A 27 7.66 -16.26 14.64
C LEU A 27 9.12 -16.51 14.23
N GLN A 28 9.98 -16.99 15.13
CA GLN A 28 11.42 -17.18 14.85
C GLN A 28 11.67 -18.09 13.64
N ARG A 29 10.81 -19.07 13.38
CA ARG A 29 10.94 -19.96 12.21
C ARG A 29 10.66 -19.29 10.86
N PHE A 30 10.05 -18.10 10.86
CA PHE A 30 9.70 -17.36 9.66
C PHE A 30 10.63 -16.18 9.37
N GLY A 31 11.38 -15.71 10.37
CA GLY A 31 12.20 -14.51 10.27
C GLY A 31 13.68 -14.75 10.56
N GLU A 32 14.48 -13.75 10.22
CA GLU A 32 15.92 -13.72 10.48
C GLU A 32 16.25 -12.63 11.50
N ARG A 33 17.18 -12.91 12.41
CA ARG A 33 17.62 -11.89 13.36
C ARG A 33 18.49 -10.85 12.67
N ARG A 34 18.30 -9.58 13.00
CA ARG A 34 19.13 -8.47 12.55
C ARG A 34 19.33 -7.44 13.65
N ASP A 35 20.57 -7.00 13.77
CA ASP A 35 21.01 -5.99 14.73
C ASP A 35 21.18 -4.63 14.04
N TYR A 36 20.82 -3.57 14.77
CA TYR A 36 20.95 -2.19 14.33
C TYR A 36 21.60 -1.36 15.44
N SER A 37 22.52 -0.48 15.05
CA SER A 37 23.10 0.52 15.93
C SER A 37 22.13 1.68 16.16
N SER A 38 22.33 2.45 17.24
CA SER A 38 21.60 3.70 17.45
C SER A 38 21.82 4.64 16.26
N GLY A 39 20.73 5.20 15.72
CA GLY A 39 20.71 6.09 14.56
C GLY A 39 20.48 5.38 13.23
N ASP A 40 20.66 4.06 13.16
CA ASP A 40 20.47 3.27 11.94
C ASP A 40 19.03 3.36 11.43
N ARG A 41 18.89 3.40 10.11
CA ARG A 41 17.59 3.35 9.44
C ARG A 41 17.24 1.90 9.14
N LEU A 42 16.12 1.44 9.68
CA LEU A 42 15.57 0.13 9.39
C LEU A 42 14.75 0.17 8.10
N VAL A 43 14.00 1.25 7.90
CA VAL A 43 13.13 1.49 6.75
C VAL A 43 13.16 2.97 6.42
N ALA A 44 13.18 3.31 5.13
CA ALA A 44 12.99 4.66 4.64
C ALA A 44 11.70 4.78 3.82
N THR A 45 11.03 5.94 3.92
CA THR A 45 9.86 6.25 3.11
C THR A 45 10.22 6.18 1.61
N GLY A 46 9.37 5.52 0.81
CA GLY A 46 9.59 5.33 -0.62
C GLY A 46 10.48 4.15 -1.00
N GLU A 47 11.11 3.47 -0.04
CA GLU A 47 11.90 2.25 -0.28
C GLU A 47 11.07 0.98 -0.01
N ILE A 48 11.38 -0.10 -0.72
CA ILE A 48 10.78 -1.41 -0.45
C ILE A 48 11.40 -1.93 0.86
N SER A 49 10.60 -1.95 1.92
CA SER A 49 11.00 -2.55 3.20
C SER A 49 11.29 -4.04 3.02
N PRO A 50 12.32 -4.59 3.71
CA PRO A 50 12.62 -6.02 3.66
C PRO A 50 11.49 -6.89 4.24
N GLY A 51 10.55 -6.31 5.01
CA GLY A 51 9.39 -7.00 5.54
C GLY A 51 8.85 -6.35 6.81
N VAL A 52 8.30 -7.18 7.69
CA VAL A 52 7.85 -6.79 9.04
C VAL A 52 8.97 -7.06 10.04
N PHE A 53 9.21 -6.11 10.94
CA PHE A 53 10.24 -6.22 11.97
C PHE A 53 9.58 -6.41 13.32
N VAL A 54 9.83 -7.52 13.99
CA VAL A 54 9.46 -7.70 15.41
C VAL A 54 10.64 -7.26 16.25
N ILE A 55 10.43 -6.33 17.19
CA ILE A 55 11.49 -5.81 18.06
C ILE A 55 11.72 -6.79 19.20
N LEU A 56 12.92 -7.33 19.29
CA LEU A 56 13.34 -8.24 20.37
C LEU A 56 13.94 -7.45 21.54
N SER A 57 14.71 -6.39 21.25
CA SER A 57 15.26 -5.47 22.23
C SER A 57 15.45 -4.07 21.63
N GLY A 58 15.60 -3.04 22.48
CA GLY A 58 15.83 -1.66 22.04
C GLY A 58 14.55 -0.87 21.75
N GLU A 59 14.70 0.25 21.06
CA GLU A 59 13.62 1.18 20.71
C GLU A 59 13.75 1.70 19.27
N VAL A 60 12.65 1.72 18.53
CA VAL A 60 12.58 2.23 17.16
C VAL A 60 11.50 3.31 17.07
N ALA A 61 11.89 4.49 16.60
CA ALA A 61 10.95 5.58 16.34
C ALA A 61 10.40 5.45 14.91
N ILE A 62 9.08 5.60 14.79
CA ILE A 62 8.36 5.66 13.52
C ILE A 62 7.93 7.10 13.26
N THR A 63 8.33 7.63 12.12
CA THR A 63 8.04 9.00 11.69
C THR A 63 7.44 9.02 10.29
N GLN A 64 6.75 10.10 9.97
CA GLN A 64 6.29 10.43 8.62
C GLN A 64 6.78 11.82 8.24
N HIS A 65 6.82 12.14 6.95
CA HIS A 65 7.14 13.47 6.47
C HIS A 65 5.87 14.19 6.01
N ASN A 66 5.65 15.42 6.49
CA ASN A 66 4.58 16.26 5.96
C ASN A 66 4.92 16.89 4.59
N ALA A 67 3.99 17.64 4.00
CA ALA A 67 4.16 18.31 2.70
C ALA A 67 5.42 19.19 2.63
N LEU A 68 5.92 19.65 3.78
CA LEU A 68 7.11 20.49 3.91
C LEU A 68 8.39 19.67 4.14
N GLY A 69 8.31 18.34 4.09
CA GLY A 69 9.41 17.41 4.37
C GLY A 69 9.79 17.31 5.84
N ARG A 70 9.03 17.93 6.77
CA ARG A 70 9.33 17.87 8.20
C ARG A 70 8.90 16.52 8.76
N GLU A 71 9.79 15.92 9.56
CA GLU A 71 9.49 14.70 10.30
C GLU A 71 8.46 14.96 11.40
N GLU A 72 7.41 14.15 11.41
CA GLU A 72 6.38 14.11 12.45
C GLU A 72 6.38 12.72 13.09
N PRO A 73 6.45 12.64 14.44
CA PRO A 73 6.45 11.37 15.14
C PRO A 73 5.05 10.72 15.09
N ILE A 74 5.01 9.41 14.81
CA ILE A 74 3.80 8.60 14.89
C ILE A 74 3.77 7.83 16.21
N VAL A 75 4.80 7.01 16.43
CA VAL A 75 4.91 6.10 17.60
C VAL A 75 6.36 5.67 17.80
N THR A 76 6.73 5.34 19.03
CA THR A 76 7.98 4.64 19.34
C THR A 76 7.66 3.23 19.78
N HIS A 77 8.27 2.24 19.13
CA HIS A 77 8.10 0.83 19.42
C HIS A 77 9.25 0.32 20.29
N GLY A 78 8.90 -0.50 21.28
CA GLY A 78 9.83 -1.24 22.14
C GLY A 78 9.68 -2.76 21.96
N PRO A 79 10.29 -3.56 22.86
CA PRO A 79 10.27 -5.02 22.76
C PRO A 79 8.86 -5.60 22.68
N GLY A 80 8.68 -6.60 21.81
CA GLY A 80 7.41 -7.26 21.54
C GLY A 80 6.51 -6.53 20.53
N ALA A 81 6.75 -5.25 20.25
CA ALA A 81 6.06 -4.56 19.17
C ALA A 81 6.60 -4.97 17.80
N PHE A 82 5.83 -4.71 16.74
CA PHE A 82 6.30 -4.92 15.37
C PHE A 82 6.01 -3.73 14.45
N ILE A 83 6.90 -3.55 13.48
CA ILE A 83 6.92 -2.44 12.52
C ILE A 83 6.42 -2.94 11.16
N GLY A 84 5.55 -2.15 10.53
CA GLY A 84 5.03 -2.40 9.19
C GLY A 84 3.57 -1.95 9.03
N GLU A 85 3.15 -1.84 7.78
CA GLU A 85 1.77 -1.66 7.33
C GLU A 85 1.49 -2.58 6.14
N LEU A 86 0.38 -2.36 5.44
CA LEU A 86 -0.11 -3.30 4.44
C LEU A 86 0.83 -3.47 3.24
N ASN A 87 1.61 -2.45 2.85
CA ASN A 87 2.54 -2.59 1.72
C ASN A 87 3.60 -3.67 1.93
N GLN A 88 4.00 -3.97 3.18
CA GLN A 88 4.97 -5.03 3.46
C GLN A 88 4.42 -6.43 3.12
N LEU A 89 3.11 -6.62 3.04
CA LEU A 89 2.52 -7.88 2.57
C LEU A 89 2.75 -8.09 1.07
N SER A 90 2.66 -6.99 0.31
CA SER A 90 2.76 -7.00 -1.14
C SER A 90 4.14 -6.61 -1.64
N GLY A 91 5.12 -6.29 -0.77
CA GLY A 91 6.45 -5.83 -1.17
C GLY A 91 6.42 -4.48 -1.90
N ARG A 92 5.54 -3.57 -1.48
CA ARG A 92 5.43 -2.19 -1.99
C ARG A 92 6.27 -1.23 -1.12
N PRO A 93 6.59 -0.02 -1.63
CA PRO A 93 7.31 1.00 -0.87
C PRO A 93 6.67 1.37 0.48
N SER A 94 7.50 1.64 1.48
CA SER A 94 7.06 2.11 2.80
C SER A 94 6.50 3.52 2.74
N LEU A 95 5.50 3.80 3.58
CA LEU A 95 4.94 5.14 3.76
C LEU A 95 5.54 5.90 4.95
N VAL A 96 6.38 5.24 5.74
CA VAL A 96 6.94 5.77 6.98
C VAL A 96 8.43 5.42 7.08
N ASP A 97 9.13 6.21 7.87
CA ASP A 97 10.51 5.97 8.25
C ASP A 97 10.57 5.24 9.59
N ALA A 98 11.56 4.36 9.73
CA ALA A 98 11.82 3.64 10.97
C ALA A 98 13.31 3.78 11.33
N ARG A 99 13.59 4.37 12.49
CA ARG A 99 14.95 4.64 12.96
C ARG A 99 15.20 4.08 14.35
N ALA A 100 16.30 3.36 14.51
CA ALA A 100 16.76 2.90 15.81
C ALA A 100 17.12 4.09 16.70
N VAL A 101 16.44 4.25 17.83
CA VAL A 101 16.75 5.29 18.83
C VAL A 101 17.91 4.84 19.72
N LYS A 102 17.96 3.55 20.03
CA LYS A 102 19.01 2.86 20.78
C LYS A 102 19.47 1.63 19.96
N PRO A 103 20.53 0.90 20.35
CA PRO A 103 20.81 -0.40 19.74
C PRO A 103 19.57 -1.30 19.79
N VAL A 104 19.24 -1.94 18.67
CA VAL A 104 18.01 -2.71 18.49
C VAL A 104 18.34 -4.07 17.90
N GLU A 105 17.79 -5.13 18.50
CA GLU A 105 17.73 -6.46 17.89
C GLU A 105 16.31 -6.67 17.36
N THR A 106 16.19 -7.12 16.11
CA THR A 106 14.90 -7.43 15.47
C THR A 106 14.87 -8.85 14.94
N LEU A 107 13.67 -9.39 14.81
CA LEU A 107 13.35 -10.52 13.95
C LEU A 107 12.65 -9.98 12.69
N VAL A 108 13.30 -10.09 11.53
CA VAL A 108 12.77 -9.62 10.25
C VAL A 108 12.06 -10.77 9.54
N VAL A 109 10.74 -10.65 9.40
CA VAL A 109 9.92 -11.57 8.59
C VAL A 109 9.73 -10.94 7.22
N SER A 110 10.32 -11.55 6.19
CA SER A 110 10.26 -11.00 4.83
C SER A 110 8.83 -10.99 4.27
N SER A 111 8.55 -10.13 3.29
CA SER A 111 7.22 -10.04 2.66
C SER A 111 6.64 -11.40 2.20
N PRO A 112 7.42 -12.29 1.56
CA PRO A 112 6.93 -13.63 1.23
C PRO A 112 6.61 -14.48 2.47
N ARG A 113 7.50 -14.45 3.48
CA ARG A 113 7.36 -15.23 4.72
C ARG A 113 6.25 -14.72 5.62
N LEU A 114 5.90 -13.43 5.50
CA LEU A 114 4.76 -12.86 6.21
C LEU A 114 3.48 -13.57 5.79
N ARG A 115 3.28 -13.86 4.50
CA ARG A 115 2.12 -14.63 4.04
C ARG A 115 2.08 -16.02 4.69
N ASP A 116 3.22 -16.70 4.79
CA ASP A 116 3.32 -18.00 5.48
C ASP A 116 2.87 -17.89 6.95
N VAL A 117 3.28 -16.82 7.66
CA VAL A 117 2.83 -16.53 9.04
C VAL A 117 1.30 -16.40 9.09
N LEU A 118 0.72 -15.62 8.18
CA LEU A 118 -0.72 -15.34 8.16
C LEU A 118 -1.60 -16.56 7.86
N VAL A 119 -1.01 -17.60 7.26
CA VAL A 119 -1.65 -18.89 6.96
C VAL A 119 -1.39 -19.89 8.09
N ALA A 120 -0.15 -20.02 8.55
CA ALA A 120 0.25 -21.01 9.54
C ALA A 120 -0.18 -20.67 10.97
N GLU A 121 -0.28 -19.38 11.30
CA GLU A 121 -0.63 -18.89 12.64
C GLU A 121 -1.96 -18.12 12.58
N ALA A 122 -3.09 -18.81 12.71
CA ALA A 122 -4.40 -18.20 12.49
C ALA A 122 -4.68 -16.97 13.39
N GLU A 123 -4.52 -17.13 14.71
CA GLU A 123 -4.81 -16.07 15.68
C GLU A 123 -3.81 -14.91 15.62
N LEU A 124 -2.51 -15.24 15.60
CA LEU A 124 -1.45 -14.25 15.49
C LEU A 124 -1.49 -13.52 14.13
N GLY A 125 -1.75 -14.25 13.06
CA GLY A 125 -1.93 -13.71 11.72
C GLY A 125 -3.12 -12.76 11.63
N GLU A 126 -4.24 -13.07 12.29
CA GLU A 126 -5.37 -12.14 12.38
C GLU A 126 -4.97 -10.84 13.10
N ARG A 127 -4.28 -10.93 14.24
CA ARG A 127 -3.81 -9.77 15.00
C ARG A 127 -2.86 -8.91 14.16
N ILE A 128 -1.90 -9.53 13.48
CA ILE A 128 -0.94 -8.84 12.60
C ILE A 128 -1.71 -8.16 11.45
N MET A 129 -2.55 -8.88 10.70
CA MET A 129 -3.30 -8.29 9.59
C MET A 129 -4.19 -7.14 10.01
N ARG A 130 -4.88 -7.28 11.14
CA ARG A 130 -5.73 -6.22 11.69
C ARG A 130 -4.91 -4.95 11.96
N ALA A 131 -3.76 -5.09 12.61
CA ALA A 131 -2.87 -3.97 12.87
C ALA A 131 -2.35 -3.33 11.56
N LEU A 132 -1.89 -4.12 10.58
CA LEU A 132 -1.42 -3.60 9.28
C LEU A 132 -2.52 -2.82 8.54
N ILE A 133 -3.76 -3.34 8.52
CA ILE A 133 -4.92 -2.69 7.93
C ILE A 133 -5.25 -1.38 8.65
N LEU A 134 -5.30 -1.38 9.98
CA LEU A 134 -5.63 -0.18 10.76
C LEU A 134 -4.55 0.89 10.64
N ARG A 135 -3.27 0.51 10.61
CA ARG A 135 -2.15 1.42 10.32
C ARG A 135 -2.29 2.06 8.95
N ARG A 136 -2.64 1.26 7.92
CA ARG A 136 -2.91 1.79 6.58
C ARG A 136 -4.05 2.81 6.59
N VAL A 137 -5.16 2.50 7.27
CA VAL A 137 -6.29 3.43 7.40
C VAL A 137 -5.89 4.71 8.13
N GLY A 138 -5.12 4.62 9.22
CA GLY A 138 -4.63 5.77 9.96
C GLY A 138 -3.76 6.69 9.10
N LEU A 139 -2.85 6.12 8.31
CA LEU A 139 -2.01 6.88 7.37
C LEU A 139 -2.83 7.56 6.26
N LEU A 140 -3.86 6.87 5.75
CA LEU A 140 -4.78 7.45 4.74
C LEU A 140 -5.58 8.63 5.29
N GLN A 141 -6.03 8.54 6.54
CA GLN A 141 -6.79 9.60 7.20
C GLN A 141 -5.94 10.76 7.70
N GLY A 142 -4.68 10.48 8.05
CA GLY A 142 -3.71 11.51 8.43
C GLY A 142 -3.40 12.47 7.29
N GLY A 143 -3.42 11.99 6.04
CA GLY A 143 -3.23 12.83 4.84
C GLY A 143 -1.81 13.41 4.71
N VAL A 144 -0.85 12.92 5.51
CA VAL A 144 0.52 13.44 5.59
C VAL A 144 1.49 12.62 4.71
N ALA A 145 1.14 11.39 4.34
CA ALA A 145 1.98 10.50 3.54
C ALA A 145 1.64 10.54 2.04
N GLY A 146 2.59 10.15 1.19
CA GLY A 146 2.38 9.98 -0.26
C GLY A 146 2.74 11.21 -1.11
N PRO A 147 2.44 11.18 -2.43
CA PRO A 147 2.86 12.22 -3.35
C PRO A 147 2.16 13.57 -3.07
N LEU A 148 2.86 14.65 -3.38
CA LEU A 148 2.37 16.03 -3.30
C LEU A 148 1.93 16.51 -4.67
N ILE A 149 0.64 16.78 -4.84
CA ILE A 149 0.07 17.39 -6.03
C ILE A 149 0.04 18.91 -5.85
N VAL A 150 0.71 19.65 -6.73
CA VAL A 150 0.63 21.12 -6.75
C VAL A 150 -0.18 21.56 -7.95
N GLY A 151 -1.32 22.20 -7.69
CA GLY A 151 -2.25 22.64 -8.71
C GLY A 151 -3.54 23.19 -8.11
N ARG A 152 -4.36 23.83 -8.94
CA ARG A 152 -5.63 24.42 -8.48
C ARG A 152 -6.65 23.31 -8.18
N PRO A 153 -7.36 23.34 -7.03
CA PRO A 153 -8.31 22.27 -6.67
C PRO A 153 -9.45 22.02 -7.66
N GLY A 154 -9.83 23.04 -8.45
CA GLY A 154 -10.87 22.92 -9.49
C GLY A 154 -10.36 22.50 -10.87
N ASP A 155 -9.05 22.27 -11.02
CA ASP A 155 -8.46 21.83 -12.28
C ASP A 155 -8.80 20.36 -12.57
N ALA A 156 -9.14 20.06 -13.83
CA ALA A 156 -9.58 18.72 -14.22
C ALA A 156 -8.48 17.66 -14.06
N ASP A 157 -7.21 18.01 -14.31
CA ASP A 157 -6.09 17.08 -14.14
C ASP A 157 -5.78 16.85 -12.66
N VAL A 158 -5.89 17.88 -11.83
CA VAL A 158 -5.76 17.73 -10.36
C VAL A 158 -6.82 16.77 -9.83
N LEU A 159 -8.09 16.98 -10.21
CA LEU A 159 -9.20 16.12 -9.78
C LEU A 159 -9.04 14.67 -10.29
N ARG A 160 -8.53 14.50 -11.51
CA ARG A 160 -8.24 13.18 -12.09
C ARG A 160 -7.18 12.43 -11.28
N LEU A 161 -6.04 13.07 -11.00
CA LEU A 161 -4.93 12.47 -10.26
C LEU A 161 -5.30 12.19 -8.79
N ALA A 162 -5.92 13.16 -8.12
CA ALA A 162 -6.42 12.99 -6.76
C ALA A 162 -7.44 11.85 -6.69
N GLY A 163 -8.39 11.82 -7.62
CA GLY A 163 -9.38 10.74 -7.71
C GLY A 163 -8.75 9.37 -7.95
N PHE A 164 -7.73 9.27 -8.80
CA PHE A 164 -6.97 8.04 -9.03
C PHE A 164 -6.32 7.52 -7.73
N LEU A 165 -5.67 8.41 -6.98
CA LEU A 165 -5.02 8.07 -5.71
C LEU A 165 -6.04 7.64 -4.65
N SER A 166 -7.13 8.38 -4.49
CA SER A 166 -8.21 8.03 -3.57
C SER A 166 -8.81 6.65 -3.88
N ARG A 167 -9.12 6.36 -5.15
CA ARG A 167 -9.69 5.07 -5.57
C ARG A 167 -8.74 3.90 -5.35
N ASN A 168 -7.44 4.13 -5.47
CA ASN A 168 -6.41 3.12 -5.20
C ASN A 168 -5.97 3.08 -3.73
N GLY A 169 -6.68 3.77 -2.83
CA GLY A 169 -6.39 3.78 -1.40
C GLY A 169 -4.97 4.27 -1.10
N GLN A 170 -4.52 5.29 -1.84
CA GLN A 170 -3.21 5.91 -1.67
C GLN A 170 -3.33 7.27 -0.97
N PRO A 171 -2.53 7.53 0.07
CA PRO A 171 -2.51 8.84 0.69
C PRO A 171 -1.82 9.83 -0.26
N TYR A 172 -2.21 11.10 -0.22
CA TYR A 172 -1.59 12.16 -1.00
C TYR A 172 -1.86 13.52 -0.36
N GLN A 173 -1.05 14.50 -0.77
CA GLN A 173 -1.19 15.88 -0.35
C GLN A 173 -1.52 16.74 -1.57
N MET A 174 -2.24 17.84 -1.34
CA MET A 174 -2.60 18.78 -2.39
C MET A 174 -2.37 20.21 -1.91
N LEU A 175 -1.62 20.99 -2.67
CA LEU A 175 -1.40 22.41 -2.40
C LEU A 175 -1.78 23.26 -3.60
N ASP A 176 -2.50 24.35 -3.32
CA ASP A 176 -2.91 25.31 -4.32
C ASP A 176 -1.89 26.45 -4.41
N PRO A 177 -1.18 26.64 -5.55
CA PRO A 177 -0.22 27.72 -5.70
C PRO A 177 -0.84 29.13 -5.62
N GLY A 178 -2.18 29.26 -5.75
CA GLY A 178 -2.88 30.53 -5.57
C GLY A 178 -3.05 30.96 -4.12
N SER A 179 -3.03 30.02 -3.17
CA SER A 179 -3.32 30.29 -1.76
C SER A 179 -2.24 29.79 -0.79
N ASP A 180 -1.38 28.87 -1.23
CA ASP A 180 -0.32 28.26 -0.43
C ASP A 180 1.08 28.78 -0.82
N SER A 181 1.79 29.32 0.17
CA SER A 181 3.12 29.93 -0.03
C SER A 181 4.21 28.89 -0.35
N CYS A 182 4.07 27.66 0.12
CA CYS A 182 4.98 26.57 -0.20
C CYS A 182 4.80 26.13 -1.65
N ALA A 183 3.57 25.93 -2.10
CA ALA A 183 3.26 25.65 -3.51
C ALA A 183 3.80 26.75 -4.44
N LYS A 184 3.62 28.02 -4.06
CA LYS A 184 4.18 29.15 -4.80
C LYS A 184 5.71 29.09 -4.88
N THR A 185 6.37 28.79 -3.77
CA THR A 185 7.83 28.65 -3.72
C THR A 185 8.33 27.51 -4.61
N LEU A 186 7.61 26.37 -4.65
CA LEU A 186 7.95 25.25 -5.53
C LEU A 186 7.83 25.67 -7.01
N VAL A 187 6.72 26.31 -7.39
CA VAL A 187 6.50 26.81 -8.76
C VAL A 187 7.59 27.80 -9.18
N GLU A 188 7.94 28.77 -8.33
CA GLU A 188 8.96 29.78 -8.61
C GLU A 188 10.36 29.18 -8.68
N ARG A 189 10.74 28.34 -7.70
CA ARG A 189 12.09 27.78 -7.59
C ARG A 189 12.42 26.79 -8.72
N PHE A 190 11.43 26.03 -9.16
CA PHE A 190 11.60 25.10 -10.28
C PHE A 190 11.22 25.71 -11.63
N ALA A 191 10.94 27.03 -11.67
CA ALA A 191 10.56 27.77 -12.89
C ALA A 191 9.44 27.07 -13.68
N ILE A 192 8.38 26.66 -12.99
CA ILE A 192 7.27 25.90 -13.55
C ILE A 192 6.30 26.83 -14.26
N GLU A 193 6.10 26.63 -15.55
CA GLU A 193 5.12 27.37 -16.33
C GLU A 193 3.68 26.94 -15.94
N PRO A 194 2.68 27.84 -15.97
CA PRO A 194 1.28 27.48 -15.68
C PRO A 194 0.73 26.35 -16.55
N SER A 195 1.24 26.21 -17.77
CA SER A 195 0.89 25.14 -18.71
C SER A 195 1.43 23.76 -18.30
N GLN A 196 2.33 23.69 -17.33
CA GLN A 196 2.92 22.45 -16.79
C GLN A 196 2.25 21.98 -15.49
N LEU A 197 1.26 22.71 -14.98
CA LEU A 197 0.48 22.33 -13.80
C LEU A 197 -0.69 21.39 -14.18
N PRO A 198 -1.03 20.39 -13.35
CA PRO A 198 -0.42 20.13 -12.04
C PRO A 198 0.95 19.44 -12.15
N ILE A 199 1.82 19.76 -11.20
CA ILE A 199 3.03 18.97 -10.96
C ILE A 199 2.78 18.00 -9.80
N VAL A 200 3.47 16.86 -9.82
CA VAL A 200 3.44 15.89 -8.73
C VAL A 200 4.85 15.62 -8.26
N LEU A 201 5.10 15.80 -6.96
CA LEU A 201 6.34 15.41 -6.31
C LEU A 201 6.13 14.08 -5.58
N CYS A 202 6.82 13.03 -6.02
CA CYS A 202 6.74 11.71 -5.41
C CYS A 202 7.64 11.60 -4.19
N ALA A 203 7.36 10.61 -3.33
CA ALA A 203 8.15 10.38 -2.11
C ALA A 203 9.66 10.17 -2.37
N GLY A 204 10.03 9.58 -3.51
CA GLY A 204 11.42 9.43 -3.94
C GLY A 204 12.07 10.71 -4.50
N GLY A 205 11.40 11.87 -4.44
CA GLY A 205 11.91 13.16 -4.92
C GLY A 205 11.72 13.42 -6.42
N GLN A 206 11.16 12.47 -7.17
CA GLN A 206 10.86 12.65 -8.59
C GLN A 206 9.76 13.68 -8.79
N LEU A 207 10.00 14.65 -9.68
CA LEU A 207 9.04 15.68 -10.08
C LEU A 207 8.44 15.33 -11.45
N LEU A 208 7.11 15.21 -11.50
CA LEU A 208 6.34 14.94 -12.72
C LEU A 208 5.55 16.17 -13.13
N HIS A 209 5.47 16.45 -14.43
CA HIS A 209 4.68 17.55 -14.99
C HIS A 209 3.47 16.99 -15.73
N LYS A 210 2.25 17.37 -15.32
CA LYS A 210 0.98 16.85 -15.87
C LYS A 210 0.98 15.33 -16.11
N PRO A 211 1.30 14.49 -15.11
CA PRO A 211 1.42 13.07 -15.36
C PRO A 211 0.09 12.41 -15.75
N SER A 212 0.21 11.32 -16.49
CA SER A 212 -0.82 10.30 -16.62
C SER A 212 -1.00 9.51 -15.32
N GLU A 213 -2.11 8.79 -15.18
CA GLU A 213 -2.34 7.89 -14.03
C GLU A 213 -1.27 6.78 -13.96
N ALA A 214 -0.84 6.27 -15.12
CA ALA A 214 0.21 5.24 -15.21
C ALA A 214 1.60 5.76 -14.77
N GLU A 215 1.97 6.98 -15.18
CA GLU A 215 3.22 7.60 -14.71
C GLU A 215 3.20 7.85 -13.20
N LEU A 216 2.08 8.35 -12.68
CA LEU A 216 1.91 8.53 -11.24
C LEU A 216 2.02 7.20 -10.49
N ALA A 217 1.38 6.15 -10.99
CA ALA A 217 1.41 4.83 -10.37
C ALA A 217 2.81 4.21 -10.35
N ARG A 218 3.59 4.35 -11.44
CA ARG A 218 5.00 3.95 -11.47
C ARG A 218 5.83 4.73 -10.47
N CYS A 219 5.62 6.05 -10.38
CA CYS A 219 6.32 6.92 -9.44
C CYS A 219 6.11 6.54 -7.96
N MET A 220 4.95 5.92 -7.67
CA MET A 220 4.59 5.44 -6.34
C MET A 220 4.98 3.98 -6.07
N GLY A 221 5.56 3.29 -7.07
CA GLY A 221 5.84 1.86 -7.00
C GLY A 221 4.58 0.99 -6.89
N LEU A 222 3.44 1.47 -7.40
CA LEU A 222 2.20 0.67 -7.49
C LEU A 222 2.27 -0.32 -8.64
N VAL A 223 2.84 0.12 -9.77
CA VAL A 223 3.14 -0.71 -10.93
C VAL A 223 4.53 -1.27 -10.74
N ARG A 224 4.61 -2.57 -10.45
CA ARG A 224 5.88 -3.28 -10.52
C ARG A 224 6.12 -3.71 -11.97
N PRO A 225 7.39 -3.75 -12.43
CA PRO A 225 7.69 -4.41 -13.68
C PRO A 225 7.16 -5.84 -13.62
N ILE A 226 6.24 -6.17 -14.51
CA ILE A 226 5.79 -7.55 -14.69
C ILE A 226 6.90 -8.26 -15.45
N ASP A 227 7.43 -9.33 -14.87
CA ASP A 227 8.43 -10.18 -15.51
C ASP A 227 7.78 -10.89 -16.70
N SER A 228 8.18 -10.53 -17.93
CA SER A 228 7.60 -11.09 -19.15
C SER A 228 7.90 -12.59 -19.33
N GLU A 229 8.91 -13.11 -18.62
CA GLU A 229 9.30 -14.52 -18.69
C GLU A 229 8.54 -15.38 -17.66
N ARG A 230 7.85 -14.75 -16.70
CA ARG A 230 7.11 -15.46 -15.67
C ARG A 230 5.77 -15.95 -16.19
N VAL A 231 5.54 -17.26 -16.07
CA VAL A 231 4.24 -17.89 -16.34
C VAL A 231 3.44 -17.94 -15.04
N TYR A 232 2.23 -17.37 -15.06
CA TYR A 232 1.25 -17.49 -13.98
C TYR A 232 0.28 -18.62 -14.27
N ASP A 233 -0.16 -19.33 -13.24
CA ASP A 233 -1.19 -20.36 -13.35
C ASP A 233 -2.55 -19.75 -13.74
N VAL A 234 -2.84 -18.54 -13.23
CA VAL A 234 -4.07 -17.81 -13.51
C VAL A 234 -3.79 -16.32 -13.70
N ALA A 235 -4.21 -15.77 -14.84
CA ALA A 235 -4.29 -14.33 -15.07
C ALA A 235 -5.75 -13.87 -15.05
N ILE A 236 -6.05 -12.87 -14.23
CA ILE A 236 -7.40 -12.32 -14.04
C ILE A 236 -7.42 -10.91 -14.60
N ILE A 237 -8.27 -10.67 -15.60
CA ILE A 237 -8.42 -9.36 -16.25
C ILE A 237 -9.61 -8.63 -15.63
N GLY A 238 -9.32 -7.57 -14.88
CA GLY A 238 -10.26 -6.73 -14.14
C GLY A 238 -10.27 -7.02 -12.63
N ALA A 239 -10.16 -5.97 -11.81
CA ALA A 239 -10.15 -6.06 -10.35
C ALA A 239 -11.49 -5.62 -9.72
N GLY A 240 -12.61 -5.89 -10.40
CA GLY A 240 -13.96 -5.76 -9.83
C GLY A 240 -14.35 -6.92 -8.90
N PRO A 241 -15.61 -7.02 -8.45
CA PRO A 241 -16.06 -8.08 -7.56
C PRO A 241 -15.74 -9.49 -8.08
N ALA A 242 -15.98 -9.75 -9.36
CA ALA A 242 -15.72 -11.06 -9.97
C ALA A 242 -14.22 -11.39 -10.00
N GLY A 243 -13.38 -10.43 -10.37
CA GLY A 243 -11.94 -10.63 -10.44
C GLY A 243 -11.30 -10.78 -9.07
N LEU A 244 -11.68 -9.94 -8.09
CA LEU A 244 -11.19 -10.05 -6.72
C LEU A 244 -11.64 -11.35 -6.06
N ALA A 245 -12.89 -11.78 -6.25
CA ALA A 245 -13.35 -13.08 -5.77
C ALA A 245 -12.55 -14.22 -6.41
N SER A 246 -12.35 -14.19 -7.72
CA SER A 246 -11.53 -15.19 -8.43
C SER A 246 -10.10 -15.23 -7.90
N ALA A 247 -9.50 -14.06 -7.62
CA ALA A 247 -8.15 -13.95 -7.10
C ALA A 247 -8.03 -14.54 -5.70
N VAL A 248 -8.99 -14.28 -4.82
CA VAL A 248 -9.03 -14.88 -3.48
C VAL A 248 -9.05 -16.41 -3.57
N TYR A 249 -9.95 -16.98 -4.38
CA TYR A 249 -10.11 -18.43 -4.48
C TYR A 249 -8.91 -19.10 -5.17
N ALA A 250 -8.40 -18.52 -6.26
CA ALA A 250 -7.25 -19.09 -6.95
C ALA A 250 -5.98 -19.05 -6.08
N ALA A 251 -5.72 -17.91 -5.42
CA ALA A 251 -4.53 -17.75 -4.58
C ALA A 251 -4.62 -18.57 -3.29
N SER A 252 -5.80 -18.77 -2.70
CA SER A 252 -5.95 -19.61 -1.51
C SER A 252 -5.64 -21.08 -1.76
N GLU A 253 -5.80 -21.55 -3.00
CA GLU A 253 -5.41 -22.90 -3.45
C GLU A 253 -3.92 -22.99 -3.84
N GLY A 254 -3.14 -21.92 -3.61
CA GLY A 254 -1.70 -21.89 -3.85
C GLY A 254 -1.28 -21.68 -5.30
N LEU A 255 -2.21 -21.30 -6.19
CA LEU A 255 -1.90 -20.96 -7.57
C LEU A 255 -1.12 -19.64 -7.63
N SER A 256 -0.21 -19.52 -8.60
CA SER A 256 0.40 -18.24 -8.94
C SER A 256 -0.59 -17.39 -9.72
N VAL A 257 -1.06 -16.29 -9.11
CA VAL A 257 -2.14 -15.45 -9.64
C VAL A 257 -1.64 -14.04 -9.91
N ILE A 258 -1.96 -13.51 -11.10
CA ILE A 258 -1.84 -12.08 -11.41
C ILE A 258 -3.22 -11.49 -11.73
N VAL A 259 -3.52 -10.34 -11.14
CA VAL A 259 -4.72 -9.54 -11.40
C VAL A 259 -4.31 -8.26 -12.11
N LEU A 260 -4.80 -8.06 -13.32
CA LEU A 260 -4.51 -6.90 -14.17
C LEU A 260 -5.73 -5.98 -14.19
N GLU A 261 -5.57 -4.73 -13.82
CA GLU A 261 -6.65 -3.74 -13.83
C GLU A 261 -6.17 -2.42 -14.41
N SER A 262 -6.92 -1.90 -15.37
CA SER A 262 -6.62 -0.68 -16.12
C SER A 262 -6.56 0.61 -15.29
N ARG A 263 -7.26 0.68 -14.15
CA ARG A 263 -7.43 1.94 -13.40
C ARG A 263 -7.32 1.79 -11.88
N ALA A 264 -8.28 1.08 -11.29
CA ALA A 264 -8.39 0.95 -9.85
C ALA A 264 -9.23 -0.27 -9.49
N PHE A 265 -8.93 -0.88 -8.35
CA PHE A 265 -9.70 -2.01 -7.85
C PHE A 265 -11.12 -1.63 -7.43
N GLY A 266 -11.99 -2.64 -7.34
CA GLY A 266 -13.36 -2.56 -6.85
C GLY A 266 -14.43 -2.45 -7.93
N GLY A 267 -14.06 -2.09 -9.16
CA GLY A 267 -15.00 -2.00 -10.29
C GLY A 267 -16.25 -1.17 -9.96
N GLN A 268 -17.40 -1.57 -10.51
CA GLN A 268 -18.67 -0.88 -10.27
C GLN A 268 -19.13 -0.91 -8.82
N ALA A 269 -18.87 -2.01 -8.09
CA ALA A 269 -19.25 -2.11 -6.69
C ALA A 269 -18.51 -1.09 -5.82
N GLY A 270 -17.23 -0.82 -6.12
CA GLY A 270 -16.42 0.17 -5.39
C GLY A 270 -17.02 1.57 -5.35
N ALA A 271 -17.76 1.97 -6.38
CA ALA A 271 -18.42 3.28 -6.48
C ALA A 271 -19.72 3.38 -5.66
N SER A 272 -20.23 2.26 -5.13
CA SER A 272 -21.49 2.25 -4.39
C SER A 272 -21.31 2.87 -2.99
N ALA A 273 -22.12 3.88 -2.66
CA ALA A 273 -22.08 4.52 -1.34
C ALA A 273 -22.40 3.52 -0.22
N ARG A 274 -23.35 2.61 -0.46
CA ARG A 274 -23.79 1.58 0.48
C ARG A 274 -24.34 0.37 -0.27
N ILE A 275 -23.96 -0.81 0.16
CA ILE A 275 -24.41 -2.11 -0.34
C ILE A 275 -25.10 -2.83 0.81
N GLU A 276 -26.39 -3.14 0.68
CA GLU A 276 -27.21 -3.77 1.72
C GLU A 276 -27.63 -5.20 1.38
N ASN A 277 -27.34 -5.64 0.15
CA ASN A 277 -27.72 -6.94 -0.38
C ASN A 277 -26.53 -7.91 -0.52
N TYR A 278 -25.40 -7.64 0.15
CA TYR A 278 -24.24 -8.55 0.17
C TYR A 278 -24.25 -9.40 1.45
N MET A 279 -24.28 -10.72 1.28
CA MET A 279 -24.33 -11.66 2.40
C MET A 279 -23.17 -11.44 3.40
N GLY A 280 -23.46 -11.62 4.70
CA GLY A 280 -22.50 -11.38 5.78
C GLY A 280 -22.45 -9.94 6.29
N PHE A 281 -23.13 -8.99 5.64
CA PHE A 281 -23.20 -7.58 6.07
C PHE A 281 -24.66 -7.14 6.31
N PRO A 282 -25.32 -7.59 7.40
CA PRO A 282 -26.75 -7.34 7.64
C PRO A 282 -27.10 -5.86 7.82
N THR A 283 -26.14 -5.02 8.21
CA THR A 283 -26.30 -3.57 8.36
C THR A 283 -25.79 -2.79 7.15
N GLY A 284 -25.41 -3.49 6.08
CA GLY A 284 -24.75 -2.96 4.90
C GLY A 284 -23.28 -2.57 5.11
N ILE A 285 -22.59 -2.32 4.00
CA ILE A 285 -21.20 -1.87 3.95
C ILE A 285 -21.01 -0.93 2.76
N SER A 286 -20.08 0.03 2.82
CA SER A 286 -19.77 0.84 1.63
C SER A 286 -19.09 -0.03 0.56
N GLY A 287 -19.34 0.27 -0.70
CA GLY A 287 -18.76 -0.44 -1.82
C GLY A 287 -17.24 -0.48 -1.76
N MET A 288 -16.62 0.66 -1.45
CA MET A 288 -15.18 0.73 -1.31
C MET A 288 -14.64 -0.11 -0.16
N ALA A 289 -15.30 -0.10 1.01
CA ALA A 289 -14.85 -0.90 2.15
C ALA A 289 -14.98 -2.41 1.88
N LEU A 290 -16.03 -2.83 1.16
CA LEU A 290 -16.21 -4.22 0.76
C LEU A 290 -15.10 -4.66 -0.20
N MET A 291 -14.82 -3.87 -1.24
CA MET A 291 -13.80 -4.20 -2.24
C MET A 291 -12.38 -4.15 -1.67
N ALA A 292 -12.09 -3.22 -0.75
CA ALA A 292 -10.80 -3.17 -0.06
C ALA A 292 -10.55 -4.41 0.81
N ARG A 293 -11.60 -4.96 1.45
CA ARG A 293 -11.48 -6.24 2.18
C ARG A 293 -11.12 -7.39 1.23
N ALA A 294 -11.79 -7.49 0.08
CA ALA A 294 -11.51 -8.52 -0.92
C ALA A 294 -10.10 -8.38 -1.51
N PHE A 295 -9.67 -7.15 -1.81
CA PHE A 295 -8.31 -6.85 -2.27
C PHE A 295 -7.25 -7.30 -1.27
N ASN A 296 -7.38 -6.90 0.00
CA ASN A 296 -6.44 -7.28 1.05
C ASN A 296 -6.41 -8.80 1.29
N GLN A 297 -7.56 -9.47 1.12
CA GLN A 297 -7.64 -10.92 1.23
C GLN A 297 -6.90 -11.63 0.09
N ALA A 298 -7.03 -11.14 -1.15
CA ALA A 298 -6.30 -11.67 -2.28
C ALA A 298 -4.78 -11.45 -2.13
N GLU A 299 -4.34 -10.26 -1.69
CA GLU A 299 -2.92 -10.00 -1.39
C GLU A 299 -2.39 -10.89 -0.25
N LYS A 300 -3.21 -11.13 0.79
CA LYS A 300 -2.87 -12.07 1.88
C LYS A 300 -2.54 -13.46 1.34
N PHE A 301 -3.32 -13.96 0.38
CA PHE A 301 -3.07 -15.26 -0.24
C PHE A 301 -1.97 -15.23 -1.31
N GLY A 302 -1.42 -14.06 -1.63
CA GLY A 302 -0.30 -13.92 -2.55
C GLY A 302 -0.68 -13.61 -3.99
N ALA A 303 -1.93 -13.22 -4.26
CA ALA A 303 -2.30 -12.70 -5.57
C ALA A 303 -1.53 -11.40 -5.86
N GLU A 304 -0.92 -11.33 -7.04
CA GLU A 304 -0.18 -10.16 -7.49
C GLU A 304 -1.12 -9.17 -8.16
N MET A 305 -1.18 -7.96 -7.61
CA MET A 305 -2.05 -6.89 -8.11
C MET A 305 -1.24 -5.93 -8.97
N ALA A 306 -1.51 -5.94 -10.28
CA ALA A 306 -0.92 -5.07 -11.29
C ALA A 306 -1.94 -3.98 -11.67
N ILE A 307 -1.80 -2.82 -11.01
CA ILE A 307 -2.74 -1.70 -11.12
C ILE A 307 -1.97 -0.38 -11.14
N PRO A 308 -2.18 0.50 -12.14
CA PRO A 308 -2.95 0.30 -13.36
C PRO A 308 -2.13 -0.40 -14.45
N ASP A 309 -2.63 -1.51 -14.99
CA ASP A 309 -2.09 -2.19 -16.18
C ASP A 309 -3.25 -2.66 -17.07
N GLU A 310 -3.35 -2.09 -18.27
CA GLU A 310 -4.42 -2.39 -19.23
C GLU A 310 -4.00 -3.53 -20.16
N VAL A 311 -4.84 -4.57 -20.24
CA VAL A 311 -4.68 -5.64 -21.22
C VAL A 311 -5.34 -5.22 -22.54
N VAL A 312 -4.54 -5.12 -23.60
CA VAL A 312 -4.99 -4.71 -24.94
C VAL A 312 -5.17 -5.88 -25.91
N ARG A 313 -4.56 -7.04 -25.61
CA ARG A 313 -4.69 -8.24 -26.45
C ARG A 313 -4.56 -9.53 -25.64
N LEU A 314 -5.34 -10.53 -26.04
CA LEU A 314 -5.23 -11.93 -25.60
C LEU A 314 -4.89 -12.78 -26.83
N ARG A 315 -3.83 -13.58 -26.77
CA ARG A 315 -3.44 -14.52 -27.82
C ARG A 315 -3.42 -15.94 -27.26
N CYS A 316 -4.01 -16.88 -28.00
CA CYS A 316 -3.80 -18.31 -27.74
C CYS A 316 -2.54 -18.75 -28.49
N ARG A 317 -1.57 -19.38 -27.80
CA ARG A 317 -0.42 -19.96 -28.51
C ARG A 317 -0.89 -21.18 -29.32
N GLN A 318 -0.60 -21.18 -30.62
CA GLN A 318 -0.98 -22.28 -31.52
C GLN A 318 0.04 -23.43 -31.54
N ASP A 319 1.25 -23.22 -31.00
CA ASP A 319 2.37 -24.15 -31.10
C ASP A 319 2.47 -25.13 -29.91
N GLY A 320 1.47 -25.99 -29.75
CA GLY A 320 1.61 -27.27 -29.02
C GLY A 320 1.14 -27.37 -27.57
N ASP A 321 0.73 -26.26 -26.93
CA ASP A 321 0.10 -26.27 -25.59
C ASP A 321 -1.20 -25.45 -25.62
N PRO A 322 -2.37 -26.07 -25.85
CA PRO A 322 -3.65 -25.38 -26.02
C PRO A 322 -4.14 -24.65 -24.75
N ALA A 323 -3.44 -24.79 -23.61
CA ALA A 323 -3.79 -24.15 -22.34
C ALA A 323 -3.00 -22.86 -22.06
N ARG A 324 -2.08 -22.42 -22.94
CA ARG A 324 -1.29 -21.21 -22.73
C ARG A 324 -1.85 -19.99 -23.47
N PHE A 325 -1.97 -18.90 -22.71
CA PHE A 325 -2.39 -17.58 -23.18
C PHE A 325 -1.27 -16.57 -23.01
N GLU A 326 -1.12 -15.67 -23.98
CA GLU A 326 -0.23 -14.51 -23.91
C GLU A 326 -1.07 -13.23 -23.86
N LEU A 327 -0.75 -12.35 -22.91
CA LEU A 327 -1.39 -11.05 -22.73
C LEU A 327 -0.45 -9.94 -23.22
N GLU A 328 -1.00 -8.99 -23.96
CA GLU A 328 -0.31 -7.75 -24.34
C GLU A 328 -0.84 -6.61 -23.48
N LEU A 329 0.06 -5.85 -22.87
CA LEU A 329 -0.26 -4.69 -22.03
C LEU A 329 -0.03 -3.38 -22.80
N ALA A 330 -0.76 -2.32 -22.44
CA ALA A 330 -0.70 -1.00 -23.07
C ALA A 330 0.61 -0.23 -22.83
#